data_AF-A0A5R2N2V9-F1
#
_entry.id   AF-A0A5R2N2V9-F1
#
_cell.length_a   1.000
_cell.length_b   1.000
_cell.length_c   1.000
_cell.angle_alpha   90.00
_cell.angle_beta   90.00
_cell.angle_gamma   90.00
#
_symmetry.space_group_name_H-M   'P 1'
#
loop_
_entity.id
_entity.type
_entity.pdbx_description
1 polymer ?
#
loop_
_entity_poly.entity_id
_entity_poly.type
_entity_poly.pdbx_seq_one_letter_code
_entity_poly.pdbx_strand_id
1 'polypeptide(L)'
;MRMLFLFAVFLAAQLAASIAAQAGDVAELEILGFTRDGSVFAFEEYGVQDGSGFPYANRYYIDTSSDSFLKGTPIRVRLDDENATFDAARVQARQKGEAIVG
;
A
#
# COMPACT_ATOMS: atom_id res chain seq x y z
N MET A 1 21.67 47.45 9.71
CA MET A 1 20.78 46.82 10.72
C MET A 1 19.40 46.44 10.18
N ARG A 2 18.68 47.32 9.46
CA ARG A 2 17.33 47.03 8.93
C ARG A 2 17.27 45.82 7.97
N MET A 3 18.26 45.66 7.08
CA MET A 3 18.37 44.49 6.19
C MET A 3 18.62 43.17 6.93
N LEU A 4 19.47 43.17 7.97
CA LEU A 4 19.70 41.97 8.78
C LEU A 4 18.44 41.57 9.55
N PHE A 5 17.69 42.55 10.05
CA PHE A 5 16.43 42.29 10.74
C PHE A 5 15.38 41.69 9.80
N LEU A 6 15.22 42.25 8.59
CA LEU A 6 14.32 41.69 7.58
C LEU A 6 14.73 40.29 7.15
N PHE A 7 16.04 40.04 7.03
CA PHE A 7 16.57 38.71 6.70
C PHE A 7 16.29 37.69 7.81
N ALA A 8 16.49 38.07 9.08
CA ALA A 8 16.19 37.22 10.23
C ALA A 8 14.69 36.90 10.34
N VAL A 9 13.82 37.89 10.09
CA VAL A 9 12.36 37.70 10.07
C VAL A 9 11.95 36.76 8.94
N PHE A 10 12.52 36.92 7.74
CA PHE A 10 12.23 36.04 6.61
C PHE A 10 12.66 34.60 6.91
N LEU A 11 13.85 34.40 7.47
CA LEU A 11 14.36 33.08 7.83
C LEU A 11 13.50 32.41 8.92
N ALA A 12 13.09 33.16 9.94
CA ALA A 12 12.19 32.67 10.98
C ALA A 12 10.81 32.28 10.44
N ALA A 13 10.28 33.03 9.45
CA ALA A 13 9.02 32.70 8.80
C ALA A 13 9.12 31.42 7.96
N GLN A 14 10.25 31.16 7.29
CA GLN A 14 10.44 29.91 6.54
C GLN A 14 10.56 28.68 7.45
N LEU A 15 11.26 28.81 8.57
CA LEU A 15 11.38 27.75 9.60
C LEU A 15 10.04 27.46 10.30
N ALA A 16 9.14 28.44 10.41
CA ALA A 16 7.81 28.24 10.97
C ALA A 16 6.84 27.56 9.97
N ALA A 17 7.16 27.56 8.68
CA ALA A 17 6.32 27.03 7.60
C ALA A 17 6.66 25.59 7.18
N SER A 18 7.62 24.92 7.81
CA SER A 18 7.90 23.50 7.59
C SER A 18 6.80 22.62 8.20
N ILE A 19 5.66 22.58 7.52
CA ILE A 19 4.60 21.59 7.72
C ILE A 19 5.16 20.22 7.33
N ALA A 20 4.90 19.19 8.14
CA ALA A 20 5.27 17.82 7.80
C ALA A 20 4.54 17.41 6.51
N ALA A 21 5.28 17.29 5.41
CA ALA A 21 4.76 16.66 4.21
C ALA A 21 4.59 15.16 4.49
N GLN A 22 3.35 14.66 4.49
CA GLN A 22 3.10 13.22 4.43
C GLN A 22 3.11 12.79 2.96
N ALA A 23 4.29 12.40 2.49
CA ALA A 23 4.51 11.79 1.18
C ALA A 23 4.82 10.29 1.37
N GLY A 24 3.90 9.58 2.01
CA GLY A 24 4.08 8.15 2.25
C GLY A 24 2.73 7.45 2.31
N ASP A 25 2.60 6.38 1.55
CA ASP A 25 1.51 5.42 1.70
C ASP A 25 1.90 4.41 2.79
N VAL A 26 0.98 4.19 3.73
CA VAL A 26 1.07 3.12 4.73
C VAL A 26 0.02 2.10 4.32
N ALA A 27 0.47 1.01 3.68
CA ALA A 27 -0.39 -0.09 3.29
C ALA A 27 -1.08 -0.70 4.53
N GLU A 28 -2.38 -0.95 4.43
CA GLU A 28 -3.12 -1.74 5.39
C GLU A 28 -2.83 -3.22 5.17
N LEU A 29 -2.64 -3.98 6.25
CA LEU A 29 -2.37 -5.42 6.22
C LEU A 29 -3.61 -6.19 6.70
N GLU A 30 -4.10 -7.12 5.88
CA GLU A 30 -5.14 -8.07 6.28
C GLU A 30 -4.61 -9.50 6.24
N ILE A 31 -4.74 -10.21 7.36
CA ILE A 31 -4.47 -11.65 7.42
C ILE A 31 -5.72 -12.40 6.96
N LEU A 32 -5.58 -13.17 5.87
CA LEU A 32 -6.67 -14.00 5.32
C LEU A 32 -6.71 -15.38 5.99
N GLY A 33 -5.57 -15.82 6.53
CA GLY A 33 -5.45 -17.05 7.31
C GLY A 33 -4.88 -18.21 6.51
N PHE A 34 -5.15 -19.43 6.98
CA PHE A 34 -4.66 -20.67 6.38
C PHE A 34 -5.74 -21.37 5.56
N THR A 35 -5.33 -22.16 4.58
CA THR A 35 -6.21 -23.19 4.00
C THR A 35 -6.60 -24.21 5.07
N ARG A 36 -7.69 -24.96 4.82
CA ARG A 36 -8.24 -25.93 5.79
C ARG A 36 -7.23 -27.01 6.22
N ASP A 37 -6.34 -27.41 5.31
CA ASP A 37 -5.26 -28.37 5.54
C ASP A 37 -3.96 -27.72 6.07
N GLY A 38 -3.94 -26.40 6.20
CA GLY A 38 -2.78 -25.63 6.65
C GLY A 38 -1.65 -25.50 5.63
N SER A 39 -1.81 -26.02 4.41
CA SER A 39 -0.73 -26.05 3.42
C SER A 39 -0.35 -24.66 2.91
N VAL A 40 -1.28 -23.69 2.92
CA VAL A 40 -1.06 -22.34 2.43
C VAL A 40 -1.45 -21.31 3.49
N PHE A 41 -0.58 -20.34 3.74
CA PHE A 41 -0.88 -19.11 4.48
C PHE A 41 -1.10 -17.95 3.51
N ALA A 42 -2.16 -17.16 3.71
CA ALA A 42 -2.49 -16.03 2.85
C ALA A 42 -2.69 -14.73 3.64
N PHE A 43 -2.25 -13.64 3.04
CA PHE A 43 -2.46 -12.28 3.52
C PHE A 43 -2.55 -11.30 2.35
N GLU A 44 -3.05 -10.10 2.61
CA GLU A 44 -3.20 -9.02 1.64
C GLU A 44 -2.63 -7.72 2.21
N GLU A 45 -1.92 -6.96 1.38
CA GLU A 45 -1.58 -5.56 1.64
C GLU A 45 -2.35 -4.68 0.63
N TYR A 46 -2.93 -3.58 1.07
CA TYR A 46 -3.70 -2.70 0.17
C TYR A 46 -3.68 -1.26 0.64
N GLY A 47 -3.97 -0.34 -0.28
CA GLY A 47 -3.93 1.08 0.02
C GLY A 47 -4.14 1.92 -1.22
N VAL A 48 -3.69 3.17 -1.13
CA VAL A 48 -3.70 4.14 -2.22
C VAL A 48 -2.28 4.67 -2.38
N GLN A 49 -1.71 4.51 -3.57
CA GLN A 49 -0.33 4.90 -3.82
C GLN A 49 -0.13 6.39 -3.59
N ASP A 50 0.92 6.74 -2.84
CA ASP A 50 1.37 8.11 -2.77
C ASP A 50 1.84 8.61 -4.15
N GLY A 51 1.56 9.88 -4.44
CA GLY A 51 1.85 10.52 -5.72
C GLY A 51 0.82 10.25 -6.82
N SER A 52 0.51 8.98 -7.15
CA SER A 52 -0.47 8.66 -8.22
C SER A 52 -1.92 8.71 -7.76
N GLY A 53 -2.19 8.49 -6.47
CA GLY A 53 -3.57 8.37 -5.96
C GLY A 53 -4.27 7.09 -6.41
N PHE A 54 -3.56 6.14 -7.02
CA PHE A 54 -4.16 4.91 -7.53
C PHE A 54 -4.35 3.87 -6.43
N PRO A 55 -5.57 3.31 -6.27
CA PRO A 55 -5.80 2.24 -5.33
C PRO A 55 -5.15 0.93 -5.81
N TYR A 56 -4.66 0.14 -4.86
CA TYR A 56 -4.05 -1.16 -5.12
C TYR A 56 -4.36 -2.19 -4.03
N ALA A 57 -4.20 -3.46 -4.38
CA ALA A 57 -4.19 -4.58 -3.45
C ALA A 57 -3.23 -5.66 -3.96
N ASN A 58 -2.36 -6.15 -3.08
CA ASN A 58 -1.48 -7.28 -3.37
C ASN A 58 -1.79 -8.43 -2.43
N ARG A 59 -2.07 -9.61 -2.99
CA ARG A 59 -2.39 -10.82 -2.23
C ARG A 59 -1.28 -11.85 -2.35
N TYR A 60 -0.84 -12.34 -1.20
CA TYR A 60 0.27 -13.26 -1.06
C TYR A 60 -0.25 -14.62 -0.61
N TYR A 61 0.38 -15.67 -1.14
CA TYR A 61 0.06 -17.06 -0.81
C TYR A 61 1.37 -17.81 -0.62
N ILE A 62 1.63 -18.23 0.61
CA ILE A 62 2.87 -18.88 1.01
C ILE A 62 2.59 -20.36 1.22
N ASP A 63 3.31 -21.22 0.50
CA ASP A 63 3.42 -22.64 0.80
C ASP A 63 4.16 -22.81 2.13
N THR A 64 3.47 -23.36 3.13
CA THR A 64 3.98 -23.46 4.50
C THR A 64 5.07 -24.52 4.66
N SER A 65 5.22 -25.45 3.71
CA SER A 65 6.24 -26.50 3.76
C SER A 65 7.60 -26.01 3.26
N SER A 66 7.58 -25.08 2.30
CA SER A 66 8.76 -24.60 1.59
C SER A 66 9.09 -23.13 1.86
N ASP A 67 8.21 -22.40 2.56
CA ASP A 67 8.31 -20.95 2.78
C ASP A 67 8.45 -20.16 1.46
N SER A 68 7.74 -20.62 0.43
CA SER A 68 7.81 -20.05 -0.91
C SER A 68 6.45 -19.55 -1.38
N PHE A 69 6.43 -18.57 -2.28
CA PHE A 69 5.18 -18.13 -2.89
C PHE A 69 4.62 -19.20 -3.83
N LEU A 70 3.31 -19.39 -3.79
CA LEU A 70 2.64 -20.24 -4.77
C LEU A 70 2.86 -19.71 -6.18
N LYS A 71 2.95 -20.63 -7.15
CA LYS A 71 3.10 -20.29 -8.56
C LYS A 71 1.97 -19.36 -9.01
N GLY A 72 2.34 -18.26 -9.67
CA GLY A 72 1.38 -17.24 -10.11
C GLY A 72 1.04 -16.19 -9.05
N THR A 73 1.68 -16.25 -7.88
CA THR A 73 1.55 -15.26 -6.80
C THR A 73 2.91 -14.60 -6.52
N PRO A 74 2.96 -13.40 -5.92
CA PRO A 74 1.84 -12.59 -5.44
C PRO A 74 0.93 -12.08 -6.56
N ILE A 75 -0.37 -12.00 -6.28
CA ILE A 75 -1.34 -11.32 -7.15
C ILE A 75 -1.23 -9.84 -6.87
N ARG A 76 -0.91 -9.04 -7.90
CA ARG A 76 -0.82 -7.58 -7.78
C ARG A 76 -1.90 -6.93 -8.62
N VAL A 77 -2.71 -6.09 -7.99
CA VAL A 77 -3.74 -5.29 -8.63
C VAL A 77 -3.50 -3.83 -8.31
N ARG A 78 -3.49 -2.99 -9.35
CA ARG A 78 -3.57 -1.54 -9.27
C ARG A 78 -4.66 -1.10 -10.25
N LEU A 79 -5.51 -0.18 -9.82
CA LEU A 79 -6.50 0.44 -10.71
C LEU A 79 -5.98 1.82 -11.08
N ASP A 80 -5.71 2.04 -12.36
CA ASP A 80 -5.22 3.31 -12.91
C ASP A 80 -6.40 4.28 -13.10
N ASP A 81 -7.16 4.49 -12.03
CA ASP A 81 -8.31 5.37 -11.93
C ASP A 81 -8.38 5.92 -10.51
N GLU A 82 -8.17 7.23 -10.37
CA GLU A 82 -8.18 7.93 -9.07
C GLU A 82 -9.57 7.93 -8.42
N ASN A 83 -10.63 7.65 -9.18
CA ASN A 83 -12.00 7.55 -8.65
C ASN A 83 -12.33 6.12 -8.19
N ALA A 84 -11.48 5.14 -8.48
CA ALA A 84 -11.67 3.79 -8.00
C ALA A 84 -11.36 3.69 -6.49
N THR A 85 -11.89 2.67 -5.84
CA THR A 85 -11.65 2.44 -4.42
C THR A 85 -10.63 1.32 -4.22
N PHE A 86 -9.90 1.34 -3.09
CA PHE A 86 -9.07 0.20 -2.69
C PHE A 86 -9.90 -1.08 -2.54
N ASP A 87 -11.17 -0.97 -2.11
CA ASP A 87 -12.08 -2.13 -2.04
C ASP A 87 -12.29 -2.79 -3.41
N ALA A 88 -12.39 -2.00 -4.48
CA ALA A 88 -12.48 -2.54 -5.84
C ALA A 88 -11.19 -3.28 -6.24
N ALA A 89 -10.02 -2.74 -5.87
CA ALA A 89 -8.74 -3.41 -6.10
C ALA A 89 -8.65 -4.75 -5.33
N ARG A 90 -9.11 -4.77 -4.07
CA ARG A 90 -9.18 -5.97 -3.22
C ARG A 90 -10.12 -7.03 -3.78
N VAL A 91 -11.30 -6.64 -4.26
CA VAL A 91 -12.24 -7.57 -4.91
C VAL A 91 -11.59 -8.21 -6.15
N GLN A 92 -10.92 -7.42 -6.99
CA GLN A 92 -10.24 -7.97 -8.18
C GLN A 92 -9.05 -8.86 -7.80
N ALA A 93 -8.29 -8.51 -6.75
CA ALA A 93 -7.20 -9.35 -6.25
C ALA A 93 -7.72 -10.69 -5.71
N ARG A 94 -8.83 -10.67 -4.96
CA ARG A 94 -9.52 -11.87 -4.49
C ARG A 94 -9.97 -12.75 -5.64
N GLN A 95 -10.66 -12.20 -6.64
CA GLN A 95 -11.15 -12.98 -7.79
C GLN A 95 -10.01 -13.67 -8.55
N LYS A 96 -8.89 -12.98 -8.76
CA LYS A 96 -7.69 -13.58 -9.37
C LYS A 96 -7.06 -14.66 -8.47
N GLY A 97 -7.14 -14.48 -7.16
CA GLY A 97 -6.63 -15.42 -6.16
C GLY A 97 -7.48 -16.68 -5.97
N GLU A 98 -8.79 -16.61 -6.17
CA GLU A 98 -9.69 -17.77 -6.12
C GLU A 98 -9.29 -18.84 -7.16
N ALA A 99 -8.67 -18.46 -8.28
CA ALA A 99 -8.13 -19.40 -9.26
C ALA A 99 -6.83 -20.11 -8.83
N ILE A 100 -6.19 -19.66 -7.74
CA ILE A 100 -4.93 -20.25 -7.23
C ILE A 100 -5.19 -21.28 -6.13
N VAL A 101 -6.14 -20.99 -5.23
CA VAL A 101 -6.44 -21.79 -4.04
C VAL A 101 -7.79 -22.52 -4.07
N GLY A 102 -8.58 -22.31 -5.13
CA GLY A 102 -9.89 -22.94 -5.35
C GLY A 102 -9.82 -24.33 -5.97
#